data_AF-A0A9P4GQD3-F1
#
_entry.id   AF-A0A9P4GQD3-F1
#
_cell.length_a   1.000
_cell.length_b   1.000
_cell.length_c   1.000
_cell.angle_alpha   90.00
_cell.angle_beta   90.00
_cell.angle_gamma   90.00
#
_symmetry.space_group_name_H-M   'P 1'
#
loop_
_entity.id
_entity.type
_entity.pdbx_description
1 polymer ?
#
loop_
_entity_poly.entity_id
_entity_poly.type
_entity_poly.pdbx_seq_one_letter_code
_entity_poly.pdbx_strand_id
1 'polypeptide(L)'
;SSDATTTFAGNGRTSRGNLVIYKQHHEASTIELLYDMFFVANLALINYLKLFTMMWFTWLSTTLFDVRFSIDCVWNRVHKAIQFGVFTGFVFAGPIFDRYNNSGDAMSYKHFAIVLVVSRVAIAIQYAVVMWQGRMFRQTLVPLGLSAAVHATAAVGYAVTLVVFPKGAVGLDEQVTWFAISIVEGLCIFLIAMIWRIVSFKYTHLVERLQLLTLIIIGEGVIGLIKSVACITKGQSNNNSKEVGTVAAAVVILYLLWMLYFDQLSSDRFGTVRQQIWSLLHYPLHMAILLCVEGNTSLIVWNSAVQALKWMWSLEPNDYSDPASGFDNTSEYLIYLNESMYSINARFKSKYWNAMYDWERNFTAIENYTATYGFRTEQWNNRTGDVVRYLFDNAQVFVFEAHADSLAKLNAVTAPSNGPRYKLDRVFDVFNVTVMQFYIGGGAMLLILALMYWFNKLHKTKYEFGEMINRVVVGFTLMIVGVAAVIGNKTTRGLKFQASHWVIPIVVLLFVASE
;
A
#
# COMPACT_ATOMS: atom_id res chain seq x y z
N SER A 1 47.61 2.84 4.29
CA SER A 1 48.26 3.31 3.06
C SER A 1 47.49 2.72 1.89
N SER A 2 46.59 3.51 1.31
CA SER A 2 45.97 3.26 0.00
C SER A 2 45.48 4.61 -0.49
N ASP A 3 46.35 5.28 -1.24
CA ASP A 3 46.11 6.55 -1.91
C ASP A 3 44.95 6.41 -2.90
N ALA A 4 43.76 6.87 -2.50
CA ALA A 4 42.69 7.18 -3.45
C ALA A 4 42.96 8.58 -4.02
N THR A 5 43.69 8.61 -5.13
CA THR A 5 44.03 9.82 -5.89
C THR A 5 42.75 10.53 -6.34
N THR A 6 42.42 11.65 -5.70
CA THR A 6 41.31 12.52 -6.08
C THR A 6 41.70 13.34 -7.31
N THR A 7 41.45 12.82 -8.50
CA THR A 7 41.60 13.58 -9.76
C THR A 7 40.37 14.48 -9.97
N PHE A 8 40.28 15.56 -9.21
CA PHE A 8 39.43 16.69 -9.62
C PHE A 8 40.10 17.38 -10.81
N ALA A 9 39.44 17.45 -11.96
CA ALA A 9 39.87 18.32 -13.05
C ALA A 9 39.91 19.78 -12.52
N GLY A 10 41.13 20.32 -12.39
CA GLY A 10 41.39 21.69 -11.95
C GLY A 10 41.35 21.93 -10.43
N ASN A 11 42.29 21.35 -9.66
CA ASN A 11 42.66 21.76 -8.28
C ASN A 11 41.54 22.20 -7.32
N GLY A 12 40.30 21.69 -7.45
CA GLY A 12 39.14 22.14 -6.67
C GLY A 12 38.80 23.62 -6.85
N ARG A 13 39.20 24.25 -7.98
CA ARG A 13 38.98 25.68 -8.27
C ARG A 13 38.32 25.86 -9.64
N THR A 14 37.33 26.76 -9.70
CA THR A 14 36.71 27.20 -10.97
C THR A 14 37.73 27.88 -11.89
N SER A 15 37.37 28.14 -13.16
CA SER A 15 38.22 28.90 -14.12
C SER A 15 38.60 30.30 -13.64
N ARG A 16 37.97 30.81 -12.57
CA ARG A 16 38.28 32.08 -11.90
C ARG A 16 39.01 31.91 -10.55
N GLY A 17 39.48 30.72 -10.21
CA GLY A 17 40.24 30.46 -8.99
C GLY A 17 39.41 30.26 -7.71
N ASN A 18 38.08 30.37 -7.76
CA ASN A 18 37.22 30.15 -6.60
C ASN A 18 37.15 28.67 -6.23
N LEU A 19 37.25 28.34 -4.94
CA LEU A 19 37.04 26.99 -4.40
C LEU A 19 35.65 26.46 -4.81
N VAL A 20 35.60 25.23 -5.30
CA VAL A 20 34.37 24.50 -5.57
C VAL A 20 33.83 24.03 -4.21
N ILE A 21 32.80 24.73 -3.72
CA ILE A 21 32.24 24.51 -2.37
C ILE A 21 31.36 23.25 -2.31
N TYR A 22 30.77 22.83 -3.44
CA TYR A 22 29.89 21.66 -3.51
C TYR A 22 30.63 20.49 -4.14
N LYS A 23 30.79 19.41 -3.36
CA LYS A 23 31.37 18.15 -3.84
C LYS A 23 30.26 17.30 -4.45
N GLN A 24 30.53 16.74 -5.62
CA GLN A 24 29.65 15.75 -6.23
C GLN A 24 29.71 14.45 -5.41
N HIS A 25 28.56 14.00 -4.91
CA HIS A 25 28.43 12.70 -4.26
C HIS A 25 28.05 11.66 -5.32
N HIS A 26 28.79 10.55 -5.34
CA HIS A 26 28.57 9.43 -6.25
C HIS A 26 27.77 8.29 -5.61
N GLU A 27 27.58 8.33 -4.29
CA GLU A 27 26.89 7.32 -3.50
C GLU A 27 25.94 8.01 -2.51
N ALA A 28 24.82 7.34 -2.20
CA ALA A 28 23.87 7.81 -1.20
C ALA A 28 24.48 7.75 0.21
N SER A 29 24.29 8.81 0.99
CA SER A 29 24.75 8.85 2.38
C SER A 29 23.84 8.06 3.32
N THR A 30 24.39 7.59 4.44
CA THR A 30 23.61 6.83 5.46
C THR A 30 22.44 7.63 6.04
N ILE A 31 22.57 8.96 6.14
CA ILE A 31 21.50 9.84 6.62
C ILE A 31 20.36 10.02 5.59
N GLU A 32 20.67 9.94 4.30
CA GLU A 32 19.66 9.92 3.23
C GLU A 32 18.91 8.58 3.25
N LEU A 33 19.62 7.46 3.42
CA LEU A 33 18.99 6.15 3.53
C LEU A 33 18.05 6.06 4.76
N LEU A 34 18.47 6.64 5.89
CA LEU A 34 17.62 6.72 7.10
C LEU A 34 16.34 7.52 6.83
N TYR A 35 16.41 8.59 6.04
CA TYR A 35 15.25 9.38 5.63
C TYR A 35 14.28 8.59 4.75
N ASP A 36 14.81 7.83 3.81
CA ASP A 36 14.02 6.95 2.95
C ASP A 36 13.32 5.84 3.78
N MET A 37 13.95 5.37 4.88
CA MET A 37 13.34 4.44 5.82
C MET A 37 12.17 5.05 6.61
N PHE A 38 12.26 6.33 7.03
CA PHE A 38 11.13 7.04 7.66
C PHE A 38 9.94 7.23 6.71
N PHE A 39 10.21 7.46 5.41
CA PHE A 39 9.17 7.47 4.40
C PHE A 39 8.43 6.13 4.36
N VAL A 40 9.17 5.01 4.31
CA VAL A 40 8.55 3.68 4.23
C VAL A 40 7.88 3.25 5.54
N ALA A 41 8.39 3.66 6.70
CA ALA A 41 7.75 3.35 7.98
C ALA A 41 6.31 3.90 8.09
N ASN A 42 6.00 5.00 7.38
CA ASN A 42 4.66 5.58 7.32
C ASN A 42 3.72 4.87 6.32
N LEU A 43 4.25 3.92 5.55
CA LEU A 43 3.50 3.16 4.54
C LEU A 43 2.61 2.08 5.13
N ALA A 44 2.85 1.69 6.38
CA ALA A 44 2.14 0.60 7.07
C ALA A 44 0.65 0.90 7.36
N LEU A 45 0.17 2.14 7.11
CA LEU A 45 -1.23 2.56 7.27
C LEU A 45 -2.02 2.32 5.97
N ILE A 46 -2.97 1.36 5.99
CA ILE A 46 -3.64 0.78 4.80
C ILE A 46 -4.59 1.71 4.05
N ASN A 47 -4.82 2.93 4.51
CA ASN A 47 -5.76 3.84 3.88
C ASN A 47 -5.09 4.87 2.96
N TYR A 48 -5.13 4.47 1.67
CA TYR A 48 -5.23 5.24 0.44
C TYR A 48 -3.92 5.74 -0.18
N LEU A 49 -3.72 5.35 -1.44
CA LEU A 49 -2.89 5.96 -2.50
C LEU A 49 -2.60 7.46 -2.31
N LYS A 50 -3.59 8.19 -1.80
CA LYS A 50 -3.54 9.55 -1.27
C LYS A 50 -2.33 9.81 -0.35
N LEU A 51 -2.20 9.09 0.77
CA LEU A 51 -1.11 9.26 1.73
C LEU A 51 0.25 9.00 1.08
N PHE A 52 0.37 7.90 0.33
CA PHE A 52 1.59 7.59 -0.43
C PHE A 52 1.98 8.72 -1.37
N THR A 53 1.02 9.30 -2.09
CA THR A 53 1.27 10.41 -3.02
C THR A 53 1.85 11.63 -2.30
N MET A 54 1.25 12.03 -1.18
CA MET A 54 1.73 13.17 -0.40
C MET A 54 3.12 12.92 0.19
N MET A 55 3.35 11.72 0.69
CA MET A 55 4.67 11.32 1.19
C MET A 55 5.69 11.31 0.06
N TRP A 56 5.33 10.79 -1.12
CA TRP A 56 6.26 10.64 -2.25
C TRP A 56 6.70 11.99 -2.80
N PHE A 57 5.77 12.94 -2.99
CA PHE A 57 6.12 14.29 -3.45
C PHE A 57 6.86 15.11 -2.38
N THR A 58 6.62 14.84 -1.10
CA THR A 58 7.40 15.43 0.01
C THR A 58 8.81 14.88 0.05
N TRP A 59 8.95 13.54 -0.01
CA TRP A 59 10.22 12.84 -0.12
C TRP A 59 11.02 13.29 -1.34
N LEU A 60 10.35 13.41 -2.48
CA LEU A 60 10.96 13.85 -3.73
C LEU A 60 11.51 15.27 -3.56
N SER A 61 10.71 16.20 -3.03
CA SER A 61 11.10 17.60 -2.89
C SER A 61 12.39 17.75 -2.07
N THR A 62 12.48 17.07 -0.93
CA THR A 62 13.67 17.06 -0.07
C THR A 62 14.85 16.35 -0.74
N THR A 63 14.60 15.22 -1.39
CA THR A 63 15.62 14.45 -2.11
C THR A 63 16.26 15.24 -3.25
N LEU A 64 15.46 15.97 -4.04
CA LEU A 64 15.96 16.82 -5.12
C LEU A 64 16.81 17.98 -4.59
N PHE A 65 16.53 18.48 -3.37
CA PHE A 65 17.42 19.44 -2.71
C PHE A 65 18.73 18.77 -2.29
N ASP A 66 18.64 17.65 -1.57
CA ASP A 66 19.82 17.01 -0.98
C ASP A 66 20.85 16.61 -2.03
N VAL A 67 20.37 15.95 -3.08
CA VAL A 67 21.20 15.40 -4.15
C VAL A 67 22.00 16.49 -4.89
N ARG A 68 21.57 17.76 -4.79
CA ARG A 68 22.24 18.90 -5.42
C ARG A 68 23.10 19.71 -4.46
N PHE A 69 22.64 19.93 -3.23
CA PHE A 69 23.18 20.97 -2.36
C PHE A 69 23.49 20.50 -0.93
N SER A 70 23.20 19.24 -0.59
CA SER A 70 23.54 18.68 0.72
C SER A 70 25.06 18.65 0.90
N ILE A 71 25.52 19.25 2.00
CA ILE A 71 26.89 19.11 2.51
C ILE A 71 26.74 18.63 3.95
N ASP A 72 27.63 17.74 4.41
CA ASP A 72 27.62 17.31 5.81
C ASP A 72 28.05 18.47 6.72
N CYS A 73 27.06 19.13 7.34
CA CYS A 73 27.26 20.20 8.30
C CYS A 73 26.11 20.21 9.31
N VAL A 74 26.30 20.89 10.45
CA VAL A 74 25.28 20.98 11.51
C VAL A 74 23.96 21.54 10.98
N TRP A 75 24.02 22.54 10.10
CA TRP A 75 22.84 23.15 9.48
C TRP A 75 21.99 22.14 8.71
N ASN A 76 22.64 21.31 7.90
CA ASN A 76 21.97 20.27 7.11
C ASN A 76 21.38 19.19 8.03
N ARG A 77 22.11 18.78 9.07
CA ARG A 77 21.63 17.80 10.07
C ARG A 77 20.39 18.28 10.83
N VAL A 78 20.31 19.57 11.19
CA VAL A 78 19.12 20.16 11.83
C VAL A 78 17.92 20.10 10.88
N HIS A 79 18.10 20.42 9.60
CA HIS A 79 17.02 20.31 8.62
C HIS A 79 16.58 18.86 8.43
N LYS A 80 17.51 17.91 8.40
CA LYS A 80 17.17 16.49 8.38
C LYS A 80 16.35 16.07 9.60
N ALA A 81 16.69 16.56 10.80
CA ALA A 81 15.88 16.32 11.99
C ALA A 81 14.45 16.87 11.86
N ILE A 82 14.30 18.09 11.30
CA ILE A 82 12.97 18.65 11.01
C ILE A 82 12.22 17.75 10.02
N GLN A 83 12.87 17.29 8.96
CA GLN A 83 12.23 16.43 7.95
C GLN A 83 11.87 15.03 8.49
N PHE A 84 12.63 14.48 9.45
CA PHE A 84 12.20 13.27 10.19
C PHE A 84 10.95 13.56 11.02
N GLY A 85 10.92 14.69 11.74
CA GLY A 85 9.76 15.12 12.50
C GLY A 85 8.52 15.33 11.62
N VAL A 86 8.70 15.86 10.40
CA VAL A 86 7.65 15.99 9.39
C VAL A 86 7.09 14.61 9.05
N PHE A 87 7.93 13.63 8.72
CA PHE A 87 7.45 12.27 8.42
C PHE A 87 6.76 11.61 9.60
N THR A 88 7.24 11.78 10.83
CA THR A 88 6.49 11.32 12.01
C THR A 88 5.13 12.00 12.11
N GLY A 89 5.04 13.28 11.75
CA GLY A 89 3.79 14.04 11.69
C GLY A 89 2.79 13.56 10.63
N PHE A 90 3.19 12.73 9.66
CA PHE A 90 2.26 12.11 8.71
C PHE A 90 1.29 11.14 9.39
N VAL A 91 1.55 10.73 10.64
CA VAL A 91 0.58 9.95 11.44
C VAL A 91 -0.76 10.68 11.61
N PHE A 92 -0.77 12.03 11.62
CA PHE A 92 -2.00 12.81 11.71
C PHE A 92 -2.88 12.71 10.45
N ALA A 93 -2.34 12.22 9.34
CA ALA A 93 -3.10 11.93 8.14
C ALA A 93 -4.01 10.70 8.29
N GLY A 94 -3.70 9.80 9.22
CA GLY A 94 -4.40 8.53 9.40
C GLY A 94 -5.91 8.68 9.62
N PRO A 95 -6.36 9.44 10.64
CA PRO A 95 -7.78 9.65 10.91
C PRO A 95 -8.54 10.33 9.75
N ILE A 96 -7.91 11.28 9.04
CA ILE A 96 -8.55 12.02 7.93
C ILE A 96 -8.89 11.09 6.76
N PHE A 97 -8.10 10.04 6.58
CA PHE A 97 -8.31 9.03 5.56
C PHE A 97 -9.10 7.82 6.06
N ASP A 98 -9.60 7.85 7.30
CA ASP A 98 -10.56 6.86 7.77
C ASP A 98 -11.95 7.16 7.19
N ARG A 99 -12.60 6.13 6.65
CA ARG A 99 -13.97 6.23 6.10
C ARG A 99 -15.05 5.88 7.12
N TYR A 100 -14.68 5.21 8.20
CA TYR A 100 -15.62 4.58 9.13
C TYR A 100 -15.73 5.32 10.47
N ASN A 101 -14.72 6.12 10.83
CA ASN A 101 -14.77 6.99 11.99
C ASN A 101 -14.31 8.40 11.64
N ASN A 102 -15.24 9.35 11.65
CA ASN A 102 -14.98 10.76 11.32
C ASN A 102 -14.82 11.63 12.59
N SER A 103 -14.70 11.01 13.77
CA SER A 103 -14.58 11.75 15.03
C SER A 103 -13.20 12.38 15.14
N GLY A 104 -13.13 13.72 15.11
CA GLY A 104 -11.87 14.45 15.31
C GLY A 104 -11.09 14.76 14.04
N ASP A 105 -11.62 14.45 12.85
CA ASP A 105 -10.97 14.69 11.56
C ASP A 105 -10.55 16.14 11.38
N ALA A 106 -11.37 17.09 11.85
CA ALA A 106 -11.10 18.52 11.74
C ALA A 106 -9.83 18.94 12.51
N MET A 107 -9.57 18.33 13.66
CA MET A 107 -8.38 18.63 14.46
C MET A 107 -7.13 17.99 13.84
N SER A 108 -7.25 16.72 13.46
CA SER A 108 -6.20 16.00 12.72
C SER A 108 -5.83 16.71 11.42
N TYR A 109 -6.82 17.25 10.71
CA TYR A 109 -6.65 18.04 9.47
C TYR A 109 -5.76 19.27 9.71
N LYS A 110 -6.07 20.04 10.75
CA LYS A 110 -5.28 21.24 11.10
C LYS A 110 -3.85 20.87 11.49
N HIS A 111 -3.67 19.84 12.31
CA HIS A 111 -2.32 19.38 12.68
C HIS A 111 -1.52 18.92 11.47
N PHE A 112 -2.13 18.15 10.57
CA PHE A 112 -1.46 17.69 9.36
C PHE A 112 -1.11 18.86 8.41
N ALA A 113 -2.00 19.85 8.27
CA ALA A 113 -1.71 21.06 7.50
C ALA A 113 -0.50 21.83 8.07
N ILE A 114 -0.38 21.95 9.41
CA ILE A 114 0.80 22.57 10.06
C ILE A 114 2.08 21.81 9.69
N VAL A 115 2.04 20.47 9.74
CA VAL A 115 3.19 19.62 9.36
C VAL A 115 3.63 19.90 7.92
N LEU A 116 2.68 20.00 6.99
CA LEU A 116 2.96 20.32 5.58
C LEU A 116 3.55 21.73 5.41
N VAL A 117 3.02 22.74 6.11
CA VAL A 117 3.58 24.10 6.11
C VAL A 117 5.01 24.10 6.62
N VAL A 118 5.28 23.45 7.76
CA VAL A 118 6.63 23.38 8.36
C VAL A 118 7.62 22.71 7.40
N SER A 119 7.21 21.62 6.76
CA SER A 119 8.03 20.93 5.74
C SER A 119 8.45 21.87 4.61
N ARG A 120 7.51 22.67 4.08
CA ARG A 120 7.74 23.56 2.94
C ARG A 120 8.51 24.83 3.30
N VAL A 121 8.25 25.38 4.48
CA VAL A 121 9.06 26.50 5.00
C VAL A 121 10.50 26.06 5.21
N ALA A 122 10.73 24.89 5.82
CA ALA A 122 12.07 24.36 6.06
C ALA A 122 12.87 24.22 4.75
N ILE A 123 12.29 23.61 3.71
CA ILE A 123 12.99 23.45 2.42
C ILE A 123 13.15 24.78 1.68
N ALA A 124 12.18 25.71 1.76
CA ALA A 124 12.31 27.05 1.16
C ALA A 124 13.49 27.84 1.78
N ILE A 125 13.66 27.74 3.10
CA ILE A 125 14.81 28.32 3.83
C ILE A 125 16.12 27.71 3.33
N GLN A 126 16.18 26.39 3.13
CA GLN A 126 17.38 25.73 2.60
C GLN A 126 17.77 26.26 1.21
N TYR A 127 16.81 26.38 0.28
CA TYR A 127 17.07 26.97 -1.04
C TYR A 127 17.49 28.44 -0.93
N ALA A 128 16.89 29.22 -0.03
CA ALA A 128 17.25 30.62 0.18
C ALA A 128 18.69 30.79 0.70
N VAL A 129 19.11 29.93 1.63
CA VAL A 129 20.49 29.92 2.16
C VAL A 129 21.49 29.55 1.06
N VAL A 130 21.19 28.53 0.26
CA VAL A 130 22.04 28.14 -0.89
C VAL A 130 22.10 29.25 -1.92
N MET A 131 20.99 29.93 -2.20
CA MET A 131 20.93 31.10 -3.08
C MET A 131 21.83 32.23 -2.57
N TRP A 132 21.79 32.51 -1.26
CA TRP A 132 22.63 33.53 -0.62
C TRP A 132 24.12 33.19 -0.72
N GLN A 133 24.49 31.94 -0.40
CA GLN A 133 25.87 31.46 -0.52
C GLN A 133 26.36 31.49 -1.98
N GLY A 134 25.48 31.17 -2.92
CA GLY A 134 25.73 31.14 -4.37
C GLY A 134 25.67 32.51 -5.08
N ARG A 135 25.53 33.63 -4.37
CA ARG A 135 25.33 34.98 -4.94
C ARG A 135 26.37 35.44 -5.97
N MET A 136 27.55 34.82 -5.96
CA MET A 136 28.62 35.09 -6.91
C MET A 136 28.34 34.52 -8.32
N PHE A 137 27.43 33.55 -8.44
CA PHE A 137 27.07 32.88 -9.69
C PHE A 137 25.68 33.34 -10.18
N ARG A 138 25.61 34.47 -10.89
CA ARG A 138 24.34 35.08 -11.33
C ARG A 138 23.42 34.16 -12.15
N GLN A 139 23.98 33.18 -12.86
CA GLN A 139 23.20 32.25 -13.69
C GLN A 139 22.46 31.18 -12.88
N THR A 140 22.88 30.88 -11.64
CA THR A 140 22.20 29.90 -10.76
C THR A 140 21.19 30.53 -9.82
N LEU A 141 21.26 31.85 -9.63
CA LEU A 141 20.36 32.60 -8.75
C LEU A 141 18.89 32.52 -9.18
N VAL A 142 18.61 32.63 -10.47
CA VAL A 142 17.23 32.57 -11.00
C VAL A 142 16.57 31.21 -10.71
N PRO A 143 17.15 30.06 -11.10
CA PRO A 143 16.51 28.76 -10.83
C PRO A 143 16.46 28.42 -9.32
N LEU A 144 17.43 28.85 -8.52
CA LEU A 144 17.41 28.66 -7.06
C LEU A 144 16.31 29.51 -6.40
N GLY A 145 16.21 30.79 -6.76
CA GLY A 145 15.19 31.70 -6.23
C GLY A 145 13.78 31.28 -6.65
N LEU A 146 13.60 30.83 -7.89
CA LEU A 146 12.32 30.33 -8.36
C LEU A 146 11.93 29.00 -7.68
N SER A 147 12.89 28.11 -7.39
CA SER A 147 12.64 26.90 -6.59
C SER A 147 12.25 27.24 -5.14
N ALA A 148 12.93 28.21 -4.52
CA ALA A 148 12.56 28.71 -3.19
C ALA A 148 11.15 29.32 -3.19
N ALA A 149 10.81 30.08 -4.23
CA ALA A 149 9.49 30.69 -4.39
C ALA A 149 8.39 29.63 -4.54
N VAL A 150 8.61 28.56 -5.33
CA VAL A 150 7.65 27.46 -5.48
C VAL A 150 7.32 26.82 -4.13
N HIS A 151 8.34 26.50 -3.31
CA HIS A 151 8.13 25.93 -1.98
C HIS A 151 7.48 26.93 -1.01
N ALA A 152 7.84 28.22 -1.08
CA ALA A 152 7.19 29.26 -0.27
C ALA A 152 5.71 29.44 -0.65
N THR A 153 5.38 29.43 -1.94
CA THR A 153 4.00 29.48 -2.42
C THR A 153 3.22 28.24 -2.00
N ALA A 154 3.83 27.05 -2.04
CA ALA A 154 3.22 25.82 -1.52
C ALA A 154 2.95 25.91 0.00
N ALA A 155 3.90 26.47 0.78
CA ALA A 155 3.71 26.72 2.21
C ALA A 155 2.53 27.67 2.48
N VAL A 156 2.41 28.76 1.72
CA VAL A 156 1.27 29.68 1.80
C VAL A 156 -0.03 28.95 1.41
N GLY A 157 -0.02 28.13 0.36
CA GLY A 157 -1.16 27.31 -0.04
C GLY A 157 -1.67 26.42 1.09
N TYR A 158 -0.78 25.67 1.75
CA TYR A 158 -1.15 24.85 2.91
C TYR A 158 -1.60 25.70 4.11
N ALA A 159 -0.99 26.86 4.35
CA ALA A 159 -1.42 27.77 5.41
C ALA A 159 -2.83 28.35 5.16
N VAL A 160 -3.18 28.63 3.90
CA VAL A 160 -4.55 29.01 3.51
C VAL A 160 -5.52 27.87 3.79
N THR A 161 -5.14 26.62 3.51
CA THR A 161 -6.01 25.48 3.85
C THR A 161 -6.28 25.33 5.34
N LEU A 162 -5.36 25.78 6.21
CA LEU A 162 -5.53 25.76 7.67
C LEU A 162 -6.58 26.79 8.15
N VAL A 163 -6.68 27.94 7.48
CA VAL A 163 -7.59 29.02 7.85
C VAL A 163 -8.97 28.85 7.21
N VAL A 164 -9.00 28.38 5.96
CA VAL A 164 -10.24 28.28 5.15
C VAL A 164 -11.02 26.99 5.43
N PHE A 165 -10.31 25.91 5.76
CA PHE A 165 -10.89 24.59 6.03
C PHE A 165 -10.54 24.13 7.46
N PRO A 166 -11.39 23.34 8.14
CA PRO A 166 -12.67 22.79 7.69
C PRO A 166 -13.89 23.59 8.17
N LYS A 167 -14.90 23.75 7.31
CA LYS A 167 -16.20 24.36 7.65
C LYS A 167 -17.20 23.35 8.24
N GLY A 168 -16.80 22.08 8.37
CA GLY A 168 -17.65 20.95 8.79
C GLY A 168 -16.86 19.64 8.79
N ALA A 169 -17.48 18.54 8.37
CA ALA A 169 -16.77 17.28 8.12
C ALA A 169 -15.79 17.45 6.96
N VAL A 170 -14.61 16.84 7.05
CA VAL A 170 -13.59 16.90 5.98
C VAL A 170 -14.13 16.14 4.77
N GLY A 171 -14.47 16.86 3.71
CA GLY A 171 -14.97 16.30 2.47
C GLY A 171 -13.85 15.90 1.50
N LEU A 172 -14.26 15.42 0.33
CA LEU A 172 -13.33 15.11 -0.76
C LEU A 172 -12.62 16.36 -1.29
N ASP A 173 -13.29 17.52 -1.29
CA ASP A 173 -12.78 18.77 -1.85
C ASP A 173 -11.56 19.29 -1.08
N GLU A 174 -11.60 19.20 0.25
CA GLU A 174 -10.45 19.56 1.10
C GLU A 174 -9.26 18.62 0.86
N GLN A 175 -9.52 17.32 0.73
CA GLN A 175 -8.46 16.34 0.47
C GLN A 175 -7.83 16.52 -0.92
N VAL A 176 -8.65 16.77 -1.96
CA VAL A 176 -8.19 16.99 -3.34
C VAL A 176 -7.27 18.21 -3.42
N THR A 177 -7.57 19.27 -2.67
CA THR A 177 -6.78 20.49 -2.62
C THR A 177 -5.32 20.22 -2.23
N TRP A 178 -5.09 19.38 -1.21
CA TRP A 178 -3.73 19.02 -0.79
C TRP A 178 -2.94 18.25 -1.86
N PHE A 179 -3.58 17.27 -2.51
CA PHE A 179 -2.91 16.51 -3.58
C PHE A 179 -2.57 17.41 -4.76
N ALA A 180 -3.48 18.30 -5.14
CA ALA A 180 -3.25 19.25 -6.22
C ALA A 180 -2.03 20.15 -5.93
N ILE A 181 -1.94 20.71 -4.72
CA ILE A 181 -0.78 21.53 -4.32
C ILE A 181 0.51 20.73 -4.40
N SER A 182 0.54 19.51 -3.84
CA SER A 182 1.74 18.66 -3.79
C SER A 182 2.24 18.23 -5.18
N ILE A 183 1.32 17.82 -6.07
CA ILE A 183 1.66 17.42 -7.44
C ILE A 183 2.14 18.63 -8.25
N VAL A 184 1.43 19.75 -8.20
CA VAL A 184 1.80 20.98 -8.93
C VAL A 184 3.17 21.48 -8.47
N GLU A 185 3.44 21.48 -7.17
CA GLU A 185 4.74 21.82 -6.60
C GLU A 185 5.85 20.92 -7.16
N GLY A 186 5.69 19.60 -7.09
CA GLY A 186 6.67 18.64 -7.59
C GLY A 186 6.94 18.80 -9.08
N LEU A 187 5.90 18.98 -9.89
CA LEU A 187 6.02 19.21 -11.33
C LEU A 187 6.73 20.54 -11.63
N CYS A 188 6.42 21.61 -10.91
CA CYS A 188 7.10 22.90 -11.05
C CYS A 188 8.61 22.76 -10.80
N ILE A 189 9.04 22.06 -9.75
CA ILE A 189 10.47 21.84 -9.47
C ILE A 189 11.16 21.06 -10.61
N PHE A 190 10.49 20.05 -11.18
CA PHE A 190 11.02 19.34 -12.34
C PHE A 190 11.10 20.22 -13.59
N LEU A 191 10.07 21.03 -13.87
CA LEU A 191 10.06 21.97 -15.00
C LEU A 191 11.22 22.97 -14.91
N ILE A 192 11.52 23.46 -13.70
CA ILE A 192 12.67 24.34 -13.45
C ILE A 192 13.96 23.62 -13.79
N ALA A 193 14.12 22.37 -13.34
CA ALA A 193 15.30 21.57 -13.64
C ALA A 193 15.42 21.19 -15.14
N MET A 194 14.30 21.14 -15.88
CA MET A 194 14.29 20.91 -17.34
C MET A 194 14.75 22.14 -18.12
N ILE A 195 14.25 23.33 -17.75
CA ILE A 195 14.56 24.60 -18.42
C ILE A 195 16.00 25.03 -18.12
N TRP A 196 16.39 25.03 -16.84
CA TRP A 196 17.73 25.43 -16.41
C TRP A 196 18.65 24.22 -16.26
N ARG A 197 19.25 23.81 -17.38
CA ARG A 197 20.17 22.65 -17.45
C ARG A 197 21.36 22.73 -16.47
N ILE A 198 21.73 23.91 -16.00
CA ILE A 198 22.79 24.08 -15.00
C ILE A 198 22.41 23.51 -13.63
N VAL A 199 21.11 23.35 -13.36
CA VAL A 199 20.56 22.72 -12.14
C VAL A 199 19.94 21.35 -12.47
N SER A 200 20.33 20.76 -13.60
CA SER A 200 19.88 19.43 -14.03
C SER A 200 20.42 18.36 -13.08
N PHE A 201 19.64 17.28 -12.89
CA PHE A 201 20.03 16.11 -12.09
C PHE A 201 21.01 15.17 -12.81
N LYS A 202 21.68 15.66 -13.86
CA LYS A 202 22.59 14.82 -14.63
C LYS A 202 23.85 14.62 -13.80
N TYR A 203 24.30 13.37 -13.68
CA TYR A 203 25.46 12.96 -12.88
C TYR A 203 25.28 13.04 -11.35
N THR A 204 24.05 13.08 -10.85
CA THR A 204 23.79 12.99 -9.40
C THR A 204 23.37 11.58 -8.99
N HIS A 205 23.45 11.27 -7.69
CA HIS A 205 22.99 9.99 -7.13
C HIS A 205 21.46 9.86 -7.03
N LEU A 206 20.69 10.65 -7.79
CA LEU A 206 19.22 10.57 -7.81
C LEU A 206 18.72 9.19 -8.27
N VAL A 207 19.39 8.63 -9.28
CA VAL A 207 19.07 7.29 -9.82
C VAL A 207 19.25 6.23 -8.75
N GLU A 208 20.36 6.28 -8.03
CA GLU A 208 20.65 5.38 -6.92
C GLU A 208 19.64 5.54 -5.78
N ARG A 209 19.28 6.77 -5.40
CA ARG A 209 18.25 7.00 -4.36
C ARG A 209 16.88 6.47 -4.75
N LEU A 210 16.48 6.60 -6.02
CA LEU A 210 15.23 6.01 -6.51
C LEU A 210 15.27 4.47 -6.44
N GLN A 211 16.39 3.84 -6.80
CA GLN A 211 16.59 2.40 -6.71
C GLN A 211 16.60 1.89 -5.27
N LEU A 212 17.29 2.60 -4.36
CA LEU A 212 17.29 2.30 -2.93
C LEU A 212 15.88 2.43 -2.36
N LEU A 213 15.13 3.47 -2.73
CA LEU A 213 13.74 3.62 -2.32
C LEU A 213 12.88 2.44 -2.79
N THR A 214 13.04 1.97 -4.02
CA THR A 214 12.34 0.76 -4.51
C THR A 214 12.67 -0.46 -3.66
N LEU A 215 13.95 -0.66 -3.31
CA LEU A 215 14.39 -1.77 -2.47
C LEU A 215 13.75 -1.70 -1.07
N ILE A 216 13.67 -0.51 -0.48
CA ILE A 216 13.03 -0.31 0.83
C ILE A 216 11.52 -0.58 0.74
N ILE A 217 10.83 -0.16 -0.33
CA ILE A 217 9.40 -0.46 -0.55
C ILE A 217 9.16 -1.97 -0.66
N ILE A 218 9.99 -2.69 -1.42
CA ILE A 218 9.94 -4.16 -1.49
C ILE A 218 10.22 -4.77 -0.10
N GLY A 219 11.16 -4.20 0.65
CA GLY A 219 11.50 -4.60 2.02
C GLY A 219 10.32 -4.50 3.00
N GLU A 220 9.52 -3.43 2.94
CA GLU A 220 8.27 -3.33 3.73
C GLU A 220 7.28 -4.45 3.35
N GLY A 221 7.26 -4.84 2.08
CA GLY A 221 6.52 -6.02 1.62
C GLY A 221 6.92 -7.31 2.28
N VAL A 222 8.23 -7.54 2.45
CA VAL A 222 8.76 -8.71 3.17
C VAL A 222 8.32 -8.67 4.63
N ILE A 223 8.39 -7.50 5.29
CA ILE A 223 7.94 -7.34 6.69
C ILE A 223 6.43 -7.62 6.81
N GLY A 224 5.62 -7.10 5.89
CA GLY A 224 4.18 -7.35 5.85
C GLY A 224 3.83 -8.83 5.60
N LEU A 225 4.62 -9.51 4.75
CA LEU A 225 4.47 -10.95 4.51
C LEU A 225 4.76 -11.75 5.78
N ILE A 226 5.85 -11.45 6.48
CA ILE A 226 6.21 -12.14 7.73
C ILE A 226 5.11 -11.96 8.79
N LYS A 227 4.55 -10.75 8.93
CA LYS A 227 3.42 -10.48 9.84
C LYS A 227 2.19 -11.32 9.47
N SER A 228 1.87 -11.40 8.17
CA SER A 228 0.73 -12.17 7.66
C SER A 228 0.90 -13.68 7.91
N VAL A 229 2.10 -14.22 7.67
CA VAL A 229 2.43 -15.63 7.94
C VAL A 229 2.38 -15.93 9.44
N ALA A 230 2.89 -15.03 10.28
CA ALA A 230 2.82 -15.17 11.73
C ALA A 230 1.36 -15.15 12.23
N CYS A 231 0.50 -14.33 11.63
CA CYS A 231 -0.93 -14.29 11.96
C CYS A 231 -1.63 -15.63 11.69
N ILE A 232 -1.41 -16.22 10.51
CA ILE A 232 -2.01 -17.53 10.16
C ILE A 232 -1.48 -18.63 11.09
N THR A 233 -0.16 -18.67 11.30
CA THR A 233 0.49 -19.74 12.07
C THR A 233 0.12 -19.70 13.56
N LYS A 234 -0.11 -18.51 14.12
CA LYS A 234 -0.54 -18.34 15.51
C LYS A 234 -2.06 -18.42 15.69
N GLY A 235 -2.82 -18.03 14.67
CA GLY A 235 -4.28 -17.92 14.74
C GLY A 235 -5.02 -19.25 14.68
N GLN A 236 -4.46 -20.25 13.98
CA GLN A 236 -5.15 -21.52 13.70
C GLN A 236 -4.43 -22.74 14.31
N SER A 237 -5.20 -23.79 14.61
CA SER A 237 -4.67 -25.02 15.22
C SER A 237 -3.94 -25.94 14.22
N ASN A 238 -4.31 -25.91 12.94
CA ASN A 238 -3.70 -26.69 11.88
C ASN A 238 -3.73 -25.90 10.56
N ASN A 239 -2.58 -25.83 9.87
CA ASN A 239 -2.45 -25.09 8.61
C ASN A 239 -2.62 -26.04 7.42
N ASN A 240 -3.33 -25.59 6.39
CA ASN A 240 -3.58 -26.38 5.19
C ASN A 240 -2.38 -26.34 4.23
N SER A 241 -2.11 -27.43 3.50
CA SER A 241 -1.08 -27.48 2.44
C SER A 241 -1.28 -26.37 1.38
N LYS A 242 -2.54 -26.02 1.09
CA LYS A 242 -2.90 -24.92 0.19
C LYS A 242 -2.46 -23.54 0.70
N GLU A 243 -2.43 -23.33 2.01
CA GLU A 243 -1.97 -22.07 2.61
C GLU A 243 -0.45 -21.96 2.52
N VAL A 244 0.26 -23.06 2.78
CA VAL A 244 1.73 -23.13 2.61
C VAL A 244 2.12 -22.83 1.16
N GLY A 245 1.39 -23.39 0.19
CA GLY A 245 1.60 -23.09 -1.24
C GLY A 245 1.41 -21.61 -1.58
N THR A 246 0.42 -20.93 -1.01
CA THR A 246 0.23 -19.49 -1.22
C THR A 246 1.34 -18.64 -0.61
N VAL A 247 1.87 -19.03 0.56
CA VAL A 247 3.02 -18.34 1.17
C VAL A 247 4.27 -18.50 0.31
N ALA A 248 4.54 -19.70 -0.20
CA ALA A 248 5.65 -19.93 -1.11
C ALA A 248 5.53 -19.08 -2.38
N ALA A 249 4.35 -19.05 -3.00
CA ALA A 249 4.09 -18.21 -4.17
C ALA A 249 4.27 -16.72 -3.85
N ALA A 250 3.85 -16.26 -2.67
CA ALA A 250 4.00 -14.86 -2.25
C ALA A 250 5.47 -14.44 -2.10
N VAL A 251 6.34 -15.34 -1.61
CA VAL A 251 7.79 -15.11 -1.54
C VAL A 251 8.39 -15.03 -2.95
N VAL A 252 7.97 -15.92 -3.86
CA VAL A 252 8.42 -15.90 -5.25
C VAL A 252 8.00 -14.59 -5.95
N ILE A 253 6.79 -14.06 -5.69
CA ILE A 253 6.40 -12.74 -6.21
C ILE A 253 7.36 -11.65 -5.77
N LEU A 254 7.70 -11.57 -4.48
CA LEU A 254 8.62 -10.52 -4.00
C LEU A 254 9.99 -10.62 -4.66
N TYR A 255 10.49 -11.84 -4.90
CA TYR A 255 11.72 -12.06 -5.65
C TYR A 255 11.58 -11.62 -7.13
N LEU A 256 10.49 -11.98 -7.79
CA LEU A 256 10.23 -11.57 -9.18
C LEU A 256 10.06 -10.04 -9.31
N LEU A 257 9.44 -9.38 -8.33
CA LEU A 257 9.34 -7.91 -8.30
C LEU A 257 10.72 -7.26 -8.26
N TRP A 258 11.61 -7.79 -7.43
CA TRP A 258 13.00 -7.33 -7.35
C TRP A 258 13.72 -7.59 -8.67
N MET A 259 13.65 -8.81 -9.20
CA MET A 259 14.33 -9.22 -10.44
C MET A 259 13.87 -8.37 -11.63
N LEU A 260 12.56 -8.30 -11.88
CA LEU A 260 11.98 -7.56 -13.02
C LEU A 260 12.32 -6.07 -12.98
N TYR A 261 12.48 -5.48 -11.79
CA TYR A 261 12.88 -4.09 -11.66
C TYR A 261 14.38 -3.89 -11.90
N PHE A 262 15.24 -4.66 -11.21
CA PHE A 262 16.68 -4.44 -11.23
C PHE A 262 17.34 -4.89 -12.53
N ASP A 263 16.84 -5.94 -13.19
CA ASP A 263 17.42 -6.45 -14.43
C ASP A 263 17.25 -5.48 -15.62
N GLN A 264 16.29 -4.56 -15.53
CA GLN A 264 16.06 -3.53 -16.55
C GLN A 264 16.97 -2.30 -16.43
N LEU A 265 17.72 -2.19 -15.34
CA LEU A 265 18.56 -1.02 -15.07
C LEU A 265 19.87 -1.13 -15.86
N SER A 266 19.88 -0.68 -17.11
CA SER A 266 21.14 -0.43 -17.83
C SER A 266 21.87 0.78 -17.25
N SER A 267 23.16 0.64 -16.98
CA SER A 267 24.07 1.73 -16.55
C SER A 267 24.39 2.75 -17.67
N ASP A 268 23.68 2.65 -18.80
CA ASP A 268 23.87 3.53 -19.94
C ASP A 268 23.46 4.96 -19.64
N ARG A 269 24.32 5.89 -20.05
CA ARG A 269 24.20 7.30 -19.69
C ARG A 269 22.97 7.93 -20.34
N PHE A 270 22.01 8.34 -19.51
CA PHE A 270 20.82 9.07 -19.94
C PHE A 270 21.17 10.50 -20.44
N GLY A 271 20.36 10.99 -21.39
CA GLY A 271 20.25 12.43 -21.65
C GLY A 271 19.54 13.16 -20.49
N THR A 272 19.76 14.47 -20.32
CA THR A 272 19.21 15.27 -19.21
C THR A 272 17.69 15.16 -19.08
N VAL A 273 16.97 15.32 -20.19
CA VAL A 273 15.50 15.29 -20.22
C VAL A 273 14.97 13.87 -20.01
N ARG A 274 15.62 12.87 -20.63
CA ARG A 274 15.23 11.47 -20.49
C ARG A 274 15.38 10.98 -19.06
N GLN A 275 16.44 11.40 -18.37
CA GLN A 275 16.64 11.11 -16.96
C GLN A 275 15.54 11.70 -16.08
N GLN A 276 15.09 12.93 -16.34
CA GLN A 276 14.03 13.57 -15.56
C GLN A 276 12.66 12.91 -15.77
N ILE A 277 12.32 12.55 -17.01
CA ILE A 277 11.11 11.78 -17.31
C ILE A 277 11.19 10.40 -16.63
N TRP A 278 12.34 9.73 -16.73
CA TRP A 278 12.59 8.45 -16.08
C TRP A 278 12.43 8.56 -14.55
N SER A 279 12.96 9.61 -13.91
CA SER A 279 12.75 9.88 -12.48
C SER A 279 11.29 10.14 -12.12
N LEU A 280 10.52 10.84 -12.97
CA LEU A 280 9.09 11.06 -12.74
C LEU A 280 8.26 9.77 -12.87
N LEU A 281 8.63 8.88 -13.80
CA LEU A 281 7.99 7.57 -13.98
C LEU A 281 8.18 6.62 -12.79
N HIS A 282 9.11 6.90 -11.88
CA HIS A 282 9.24 6.13 -10.63
C HIS A 282 8.06 6.34 -9.68
N TYR A 283 7.37 7.48 -9.73
CA TYR A 283 6.17 7.67 -8.91
C TYR A 283 5.10 6.62 -9.22
N PRO A 284 4.58 6.51 -10.46
CA PRO A 284 3.58 5.50 -10.76
C PRO A 284 4.16 4.07 -10.64
N LEU A 285 5.47 3.87 -10.87
CA LEU A 285 6.09 2.56 -10.67
C LEU A 285 6.08 2.15 -9.19
N HIS A 286 6.56 3.01 -8.29
CA HIS A 286 6.55 2.73 -6.85
C HIS A 286 5.13 2.52 -6.34
N MET A 287 4.16 3.27 -6.88
CA MET A 287 2.74 3.06 -6.59
C MET A 287 2.26 1.67 -7.01
N ALA A 288 2.61 1.22 -8.22
CA ALA A 288 2.22 -0.09 -8.73
C ALA A 288 2.87 -1.23 -7.93
N ILE A 289 4.17 -1.10 -7.62
CA ILE A 289 4.90 -2.04 -6.75
C ILE A 289 4.24 -2.10 -5.38
N LEU A 290 3.95 -0.94 -4.78
CA LEU A 290 3.29 -0.87 -3.49
C LEU A 290 1.92 -1.57 -3.48
N LEU A 291 1.08 -1.30 -4.48
CA LEU A 291 -0.22 -1.95 -4.61
C LEU A 291 -0.10 -3.48 -4.75
N CYS A 292 0.88 -3.94 -5.54
CA CYS A 292 1.16 -5.36 -5.71
C CYS A 292 1.65 -5.99 -4.40
N VAL A 293 2.56 -5.32 -3.69
CA VAL A 293 3.16 -5.78 -2.44
C VAL A 293 2.11 -5.85 -1.32
N GLU A 294 1.32 -4.79 -1.12
CA GLU A 294 0.29 -4.76 -0.08
C GLU A 294 -0.88 -5.71 -0.39
N GLY A 295 -1.21 -5.86 -1.68
CA GLY A 295 -2.12 -6.88 -2.16
C GLY A 295 -1.62 -8.28 -1.82
N ASN A 296 -0.34 -8.56 -2.08
CA ASN A 296 0.30 -9.86 -1.79
C ASN A 296 0.21 -10.23 -0.31
N THR A 297 0.53 -9.30 0.59
CA THR A 297 0.48 -9.53 2.04
C THR A 297 -0.95 -9.76 2.54
N SER A 298 -1.88 -8.91 2.10
CA SER A 298 -3.29 -9.03 2.48
C SER A 298 -3.92 -10.32 1.98
N LEU A 299 -3.61 -10.75 0.75
CA LEU A 299 -4.19 -11.93 0.13
C LEU A 299 -3.78 -13.25 0.80
N ILE A 300 -2.63 -13.30 1.46
CA ILE A 300 -2.22 -14.46 2.28
C ILE A 300 -3.25 -14.70 3.39
N VAL A 301 -3.59 -13.65 4.15
CA VAL A 301 -4.56 -13.73 5.26
C VAL A 301 -5.96 -13.98 4.72
N TRP A 302 -6.34 -13.34 3.61
CA TRP A 302 -7.62 -13.61 2.96
C TRP A 302 -7.75 -15.05 2.49
N ASN A 303 -6.70 -15.67 1.94
CA ASN A 303 -6.76 -17.06 1.55
C ASN A 303 -7.06 -17.95 2.76
N SER A 304 -6.35 -17.77 3.88
CA SER A 304 -6.63 -18.54 5.10
C SER A 304 -8.06 -18.31 5.62
N ALA A 305 -8.54 -17.06 5.64
CA ALA A 305 -9.91 -16.75 6.00
C ALA A 305 -10.93 -17.42 5.06
N VAL A 306 -10.71 -17.42 3.74
CA VAL A 306 -11.58 -18.09 2.77
C VAL A 306 -11.56 -19.61 2.94
N GLN A 307 -10.42 -20.22 3.28
CA GLN A 307 -10.38 -21.66 3.55
C GLN A 307 -11.14 -22.02 4.83
N ALA A 308 -11.07 -21.17 5.86
CA ALA A 308 -11.89 -21.32 7.05
C ALA A 308 -13.39 -21.15 6.74
N LEU A 309 -13.76 -20.16 5.92
CA LEU A 309 -15.15 -19.97 5.47
C LEU A 309 -15.67 -21.13 4.63
N LYS A 310 -14.88 -21.69 3.71
CA LYS A 310 -15.28 -22.88 2.93
C LYS A 310 -15.57 -24.07 3.82
N TRP A 311 -14.79 -24.25 4.88
CA TRP A 311 -15.06 -25.26 5.88
C TRP A 311 -16.34 -24.94 6.67
N MET A 312 -16.57 -23.69 7.05
CA MET A 312 -17.83 -23.30 7.69
C MET A 312 -19.06 -23.53 6.82
N TRP A 313 -19.00 -23.15 5.54
CA TRP A 313 -20.08 -23.41 4.59
C TRP A 313 -20.34 -24.91 4.37
N SER A 314 -19.39 -25.79 4.72
CA SER A 314 -19.61 -27.25 4.72
C SER A 314 -20.32 -27.77 5.97
N LEU A 315 -20.40 -26.96 7.04
CA LEU A 315 -21.16 -27.23 8.26
C LEU A 315 -22.56 -26.59 8.22
N GLU A 316 -22.78 -25.64 7.31
CA GLU A 316 -24.08 -24.98 7.13
C GLU A 316 -25.09 -25.90 6.43
N PRO A 317 -26.39 -25.78 6.74
CA PRO A 317 -27.42 -26.46 5.97
C PRO A 317 -27.46 -25.96 4.52
N ASN A 318 -27.65 -26.89 3.58
CA ASN A 318 -27.71 -26.57 2.14
C ASN A 318 -28.86 -25.60 1.80
N ASP A 319 -29.97 -25.71 2.53
CA ASP A 319 -31.13 -24.86 2.38
C ASP A 319 -31.67 -24.49 3.78
N TYR A 320 -31.73 -23.20 4.06
CA TYR A 320 -32.28 -22.68 5.32
C TYR A 320 -33.80 -22.83 5.40
N SER A 321 -34.49 -23.14 4.30
CA SER A 321 -35.93 -23.47 4.30
C SER A 321 -36.22 -24.91 4.73
N ASP A 322 -35.21 -25.78 4.80
CA ASP A 322 -35.25 -27.09 5.46
C ASP A 322 -33.92 -27.34 6.22
N PRO A 323 -33.71 -26.60 7.33
CA PRO A 323 -32.41 -26.53 8.00
C PRO A 323 -31.96 -27.86 8.63
N ALA A 324 -32.90 -28.79 8.85
CA ALA A 324 -32.65 -30.13 9.41
C ALA A 324 -32.89 -31.25 8.38
N SER A 325 -32.75 -30.94 7.09
CA SER A 325 -32.77 -31.96 6.04
C SER A 325 -31.74 -33.06 6.32
N GLY A 326 -32.20 -34.31 6.44
CA GLY A 326 -31.35 -35.47 6.70
C GLY A 326 -31.24 -35.88 8.17
N PHE A 327 -31.98 -35.22 9.07
CA PHE A 327 -32.08 -35.59 10.49
C PHE A 327 -33.50 -36.07 10.82
N ASP A 328 -33.61 -37.08 11.69
CA ASP A 328 -34.89 -37.71 12.02
C ASP A 328 -35.60 -37.03 13.20
N ASN A 329 -34.84 -36.33 14.06
CA ASN A 329 -35.39 -35.62 15.22
C ASN A 329 -34.56 -34.38 15.61
N THR A 330 -35.15 -33.52 16.43
CA THR A 330 -34.49 -32.30 16.94
C THR A 330 -33.23 -32.60 17.74
N SER A 331 -33.19 -33.72 18.49
CA SER A 331 -32.04 -34.05 19.34
C SER A 331 -30.79 -34.34 18.51
N GLU A 332 -30.91 -35.16 17.46
CA GLU A 332 -29.83 -35.44 16.51
C GLU A 332 -29.34 -34.16 15.83
N TYR A 333 -30.27 -33.30 15.42
CA TYR A 333 -29.92 -32.03 14.79
C TYR A 333 -29.16 -31.09 15.74
N LEU A 334 -29.58 -30.99 17.00
CA LEU A 334 -28.90 -30.19 18.02
C LEU A 334 -27.53 -30.76 18.40
N ILE A 335 -27.38 -32.08 18.44
CA ILE A 335 -26.07 -32.72 18.65
C ILE A 335 -25.11 -32.32 17.53
N TYR A 336 -25.53 -32.42 16.27
CA TYR A 336 -24.75 -31.99 15.12
C TYR A 336 -24.34 -30.51 15.19
N LEU A 337 -25.29 -29.62 15.52
CA LEU A 337 -25.00 -28.20 15.67
C LEU A 337 -24.03 -27.93 16.82
N ASN A 338 -24.19 -28.63 17.94
CA ASN A 338 -23.32 -28.47 19.10
C ASN A 338 -21.88 -28.91 18.79
N GLU A 339 -21.71 -30.08 18.17
CA GLU A 339 -20.41 -30.57 17.69
C GLU A 339 -19.76 -29.58 16.70
N SER A 340 -20.57 -28.98 15.82
CA SER A 340 -20.12 -27.95 14.89
C SER A 340 -19.62 -26.71 15.63
N MET A 341 -20.32 -26.22 16.66
CA MET A 341 -19.91 -25.05 17.44
C MET A 341 -18.62 -25.31 18.24
N TYR A 342 -18.47 -26.48 18.84
CA TYR A 342 -17.23 -26.87 19.51
C TYR A 342 -16.06 -27.01 18.53
N SER A 343 -16.32 -27.54 17.34
CA SER A 343 -15.31 -27.62 16.27
C SER A 343 -14.85 -26.24 15.82
N ILE A 344 -15.77 -25.27 15.69
CA ILE A 344 -15.45 -23.86 15.39
C ILE A 344 -14.60 -23.27 16.51
N ASN A 345 -14.99 -23.49 17.77
CA ASN A 345 -14.24 -23.00 18.93
C ASN A 345 -12.82 -23.58 19.02
N ALA A 346 -12.62 -24.86 18.69
CA ALA A 346 -11.32 -25.54 18.77
C ALA A 346 -10.36 -25.16 17.62
N ARG A 347 -10.88 -24.65 16.50
CA ARG A 347 -10.08 -24.31 15.32
C ARG A 347 -9.22 -23.06 15.52
N PHE A 348 -9.73 -22.08 16.25
CA PHE A 348 -9.08 -20.78 16.45
C PHE A 348 -8.47 -20.70 17.85
N LYS A 349 -7.16 -20.43 17.91
CA LYS A 349 -6.41 -20.34 19.18
C LYS A 349 -6.22 -18.90 19.67
N SER A 350 -6.29 -17.93 18.74
CA SER A 350 -6.12 -16.51 19.06
C SER A 350 -7.33 -15.91 19.77
N LYS A 351 -8.53 -16.36 19.41
CA LYS A 351 -9.81 -15.98 20.01
C LYS A 351 -10.71 -17.20 20.08
N TYR A 352 -11.53 -17.26 21.11
CA TYR A 352 -12.48 -18.35 21.32
C TYR A 352 -13.89 -17.91 20.95
N TRP A 353 -14.61 -18.81 20.28
CA TRP A 353 -15.97 -18.58 19.83
C TRP A 353 -16.94 -18.43 21.00
N ASN A 354 -16.79 -19.27 22.03
CA ASN A 354 -17.63 -19.25 23.22
C ASN A 354 -17.56 -17.95 24.03
N ALA A 355 -16.44 -17.23 23.94
CA ALA A 355 -16.26 -15.94 24.60
C ALA A 355 -16.97 -14.81 23.84
N MET A 356 -17.25 -15.01 22.56
CA MET A 356 -17.83 -13.98 21.68
C MET A 356 -19.32 -14.18 21.42
N TYR A 357 -19.79 -15.43 21.43
CA TYR A 357 -21.16 -15.77 21.08
C TYR A 357 -21.70 -16.92 21.94
N ASP A 358 -22.82 -16.66 22.60
CA ASP A 358 -23.57 -17.64 23.40
C ASP A 358 -24.59 -18.35 22.50
N TRP A 359 -24.20 -19.52 21.97
CA TRP A 359 -25.05 -20.32 21.08
C TRP A 359 -26.06 -21.19 21.82
N GLU A 360 -25.96 -21.35 23.14
CA GLU A 360 -26.92 -22.15 23.93
C GLU A 360 -28.32 -21.53 23.85
N ARG A 361 -28.41 -20.19 23.82
CA ARG A 361 -29.68 -19.48 23.63
C ARG A 361 -30.39 -19.86 22.33
N ASN A 362 -29.64 -20.10 21.27
CA ASN A 362 -30.19 -20.50 19.98
C ASN A 362 -30.74 -21.93 20.05
N PHE A 363 -30.06 -22.83 20.76
CA PHE A 363 -30.53 -24.20 20.94
C PHE A 363 -31.81 -24.25 21.75
N THR A 364 -31.90 -23.49 22.85
CA THR A 364 -33.14 -23.34 23.63
C THR A 364 -34.29 -22.80 22.77
N ALA A 365 -34.01 -21.86 21.86
CA ALA A 365 -35.03 -21.34 20.93
C ALA A 365 -35.54 -22.44 19.97
N ILE A 366 -34.64 -23.26 19.42
CA ILE A 366 -34.99 -24.38 18.52
C ILE A 366 -35.81 -25.45 19.26
N GLU A 367 -35.46 -25.75 20.51
CA GLU A 367 -36.24 -26.67 21.36
C GLU A 367 -37.66 -26.14 21.62
N ASN A 368 -37.78 -24.86 21.95
CA ASN A 368 -39.08 -24.20 22.15
C ASN A 368 -39.94 -24.21 20.86
N TYR A 369 -39.33 -23.96 19.69
CA TYR A 369 -40.03 -24.05 18.41
C TYR A 369 -40.48 -25.48 18.13
N THR A 370 -39.65 -26.47 18.45
CA THR A 370 -40.00 -27.89 18.32
C THR A 370 -41.21 -28.24 19.18
N ALA A 371 -41.21 -27.82 20.45
CA ALA A 371 -42.31 -28.07 21.37
C ALA A 371 -43.62 -27.39 20.93
N THR A 372 -43.53 -26.22 20.29
CA THR A 372 -44.71 -25.42 19.88
C THR A 372 -45.29 -25.87 18.53
N TYR A 373 -44.44 -26.11 17.54
CA TYR A 373 -44.86 -26.29 16.14
C TYR A 373 -44.62 -27.71 15.61
N GLY A 374 -43.89 -28.56 16.33
CA GLY A 374 -43.42 -29.85 15.85
C GLY A 374 -42.19 -29.75 14.94
N PHE A 375 -41.35 -30.79 14.97
CA PHE A 375 -40.12 -30.87 14.17
C PHE A 375 -40.43 -30.84 12.67
N ARG A 376 -39.66 -30.05 11.90
CA ARG A 376 -39.73 -29.92 10.44
C ARG A 376 -41.10 -29.54 9.85
N THR A 377 -41.98 -28.92 10.64
CA THR A 377 -43.16 -28.24 10.08
C THR A 377 -42.74 -26.95 9.38
N GLU A 378 -43.55 -26.43 8.46
CA GLU A 378 -43.21 -25.21 7.70
C GLU A 378 -42.87 -24.02 8.61
N GLN A 379 -43.63 -23.84 9.71
CA GLN A 379 -43.40 -22.78 10.68
C GLN A 379 -42.12 -23.01 11.51
N TRP A 380 -41.81 -24.27 11.83
CA TRP A 380 -40.55 -24.65 12.49
C TRP A 380 -39.36 -24.38 11.57
N ASN A 381 -39.44 -24.81 10.31
CA ASN A 381 -38.38 -24.64 9.31
C ASN A 381 -38.03 -23.17 9.09
N ASN A 382 -39.04 -22.30 8.96
CA ASN A 382 -38.82 -20.87 8.75
C ASN A 382 -38.11 -20.22 9.97
N ARG A 383 -38.61 -20.48 11.18
CA ARG A 383 -38.04 -19.89 12.42
C ARG A 383 -36.67 -20.46 12.78
N THR A 384 -36.50 -21.78 12.69
CA THR A 384 -35.22 -22.45 12.92
C THR A 384 -34.22 -22.05 11.85
N GLY A 385 -34.66 -21.93 10.59
CA GLY A 385 -33.84 -21.46 9.48
C GLY A 385 -33.24 -20.09 9.73
N ASP A 386 -34.03 -19.14 10.24
CA ASP A 386 -33.55 -17.80 10.60
C ASP A 386 -32.54 -17.82 11.77
N VAL A 387 -32.80 -18.60 12.81
CA VAL A 387 -31.87 -18.76 13.95
C VAL A 387 -30.55 -19.38 13.51
N VAL A 388 -30.61 -20.45 12.73
CA VAL A 388 -29.42 -21.16 12.23
C VAL A 388 -28.64 -20.27 11.26
N ARG A 389 -29.32 -19.53 10.38
CA ARG A 389 -28.67 -18.54 9.51
C ARG A 389 -27.95 -17.47 10.32
N TYR A 390 -28.61 -16.94 11.35
CA TYR A 390 -28.01 -15.94 12.22
C TYR A 390 -26.79 -16.49 12.99
N LEU A 391 -26.86 -17.73 13.47
CA LEU A 391 -25.74 -18.41 14.13
C LEU A 391 -24.51 -18.50 13.21
N PHE A 392 -24.71 -19.00 11.99
CA PHE A 392 -23.62 -19.19 11.04
C PHE A 392 -23.10 -17.85 10.48
N ASP A 393 -23.95 -16.86 10.24
CA ASP A 393 -23.51 -15.50 9.88
C ASP A 393 -22.57 -14.91 10.95
N ASN A 394 -22.87 -15.08 12.24
CA ASN A 394 -21.99 -14.61 13.33
C ASN A 394 -20.69 -15.42 13.39
N ALA A 395 -20.76 -16.74 13.17
CA ALA A 395 -19.55 -17.55 13.14
C ALA A 395 -18.66 -17.18 11.93
N GLN A 396 -19.23 -16.79 10.78
CA GLN A 396 -18.47 -16.32 9.61
C GLN A 396 -17.78 -14.98 9.92
N VAL A 397 -18.47 -14.08 10.62
CA VAL A 397 -17.86 -12.85 11.15
C VAL A 397 -16.71 -13.17 12.10
N PHE A 398 -16.87 -14.16 12.98
CA PHE A 398 -15.82 -14.58 13.92
C PHE A 398 -14.56 -15.07 13.21
N VAL A 399 -14.65 -15.75 12.06
CA VAL A 399 -13.46 -16.11 11.25
C VAL A 399 -12.63 -14.88 10.93
N PHE A 400 -13.27 -13.78 10.53
CA PHE A 400 -12.56 -12.55 10.21
C PHE A 400 -12.00 -11.86 11.46
N GLU A 401 -12.72 -11.93 12.57
CA GLU A 401 -12.25 -11.37 13.85
C GLU A 401 -11.10 -12.16 14.48
N ALA A 402 -11.02 -13.46 14.23
CA ALA A 402 -9.90 -14.31 14.65
C ALA A 402 -8.61 -14.00 13.86
N HIS A 403 -8.76 -13.47 12.64
CA HIS A 403 -7.65 -12.97 11.80
C HIS A 403 -7.48 -11.43 11.89
N ALA A 404 -8.12 -10.79 12.87
CA ALA A 404 -8.11 -9.34 13.01
C ALA A 404 -6.70 -8.77 13.21
N ASP A 405 -5.72 -9.46 13.78
CA ASP A 405 -4.40 -8.83 13.99
C ASP A 405 -3.72 -8.40 12.68
N SER A 406 -4.09 -9.01 11.55
CA SER A 406 -3.69 -8.56 10.20
C SER A 406 -4.83 -7.92 9.42
N LEU A 407 -6.09 -8.37 9.59
CA LEU A 407 -7.26 -7.81 8.92
C LEU A 407 -7.86 -6.57 9.62
N ALA A 408 -7.51 -6.23 10.86
CA ALA A 408 -8.05 -5.10 11.63
C ALA A 408 -7.59 -3.76 11.10
N LYS A 409 -6.59 -3.76 10.21
CA LYS A 409 -6.30 -2.61 9.35
C LYS A 409 -7.47 -2.28 8.42
N LEU A 410 -8.43 -3.20 8.26
CA LEU A 410 -9.70 -3.01 7.57
C LEU A 410 -10.74 -2.61 8.60
N ASN A 411 -11.02 -1.31 8.67
CA ASN A 411 -12.08 -0.77 9.51
C ASN A 411 -13.46 -1.42 9.23
N ALA A 412 -13.66 -2.09 8.09
CA ALA A 412 -14.84 -2.90 7.82
C ALA A 412 -15.07 -4.03 8.85
N VAL A 413 -14.00 -4.59 9.41
CA VAL A 413 -14.04 -5.70 10.40
C VAL A 413 -14.35 -5.17 11.81
N THR A 414 -13.94 -3.95 12.14
CA THR A 414 -14.08 -3.37 13.49
C THR A 414 -15.23 -2.37 13.61
N ALA A 415 -15.74 -1.84 12.50
CA ALA A 415 -16.79 -0.82 12.51
C ALA A 415 -18.15 -1.38 12.98
N PRO A 416 -18.95 -0.59 13.72
CA PRO A 416 -20.31 -0.93 14.07
C PRO A 416 -21.15 -1.31 12.84
N SER A 417 -22.08 -2.25 13.00
CA SER A 417 -22.97 -2.74 11.94
C SER A 417 -24.33 -3.14 12.47
N ASN A 418 -25.38 -2.97 11.65
CA ASN A 418 -26.77 -3.32 11.95
C ASN A 418 -27.06 -4.83 11.86
N GLY A 419 -26.06 -5.68 12.10
CA GLY A 419 -26.17 -7.15 12.01
C GLY A 419 -24.96 -7.83 11.35
N PRO A 420 -24.81 -9.14 11.55
CA PRO A 420 -23.64 -9.89 11.09
C PRO A 420 -23.56 -9.97 9.56
N ARG A 421 -24.70 -10.09 8.88
CA ARG A 421 -24.76 -10.15 7.41
C ARG A 421 -24.24 -8.88 6.74
N TYR A 422 -24.67 -7.71 7.21
CA TYR A 422 -24.17 -6.42 6.71
C TYR A 422 -22.68 -6.25 6.97
N LYS A 423 -22.19 -6.72 8.13
CA LYS A 423 -20.75 -6.73 8.43
C LYS A 423 -19.99 -7.59 7.43
N LEU A 424 -20.49 -8.78 7.14
CA LEU A 424 -19.88 -9.73 6.22
C LEU A 424 -19.82 -9.18 4.78
N ASP A 425 -20.90 -8.55 4.30
CA ASP A 425 -20.93 -7.94 2.96
C ASP A 425 -19.87 -6.83 2.84
N ARG A 426 -19.70 -5.97 3.87
CA ARG A 426 -18.63 -4.95 3.89
C ARG A 426 -17.23 -5.58 3.84
N VAL A 427 -17.02 -6.67 4.58
CA VAL A 427 -15.72 -7.38 4.60
C VAL A 427 -15.43 -8.00 3.23
N PHE A 428 -16.42 -8.61 2.57
CA PHE A 428 -16.26 -9.13 1.22
C PHE A 428 -16.02 -8.05 0.17
N ASP A 429 -16.56 -6.84 0.34
CA ASP A 429 -16.27 -5.71 -0.54
C ASP A 429 -14.83 -5.25 -0.42
N VAL A 430 -14.26 -5.26 0.78
CA VAL A 430 -12.82 -5.02 0.95
C VAL A 430 -12.01 -6.08 0.21
N PHE A 431 -12.36 -7.36 0.34
CA PHE A 431 -11.66 -8.43 -0.38
C PHE A 431 -11.69 -8.21 -1.90
N ASN A 432 -12.83 -7.77 -2.46
CA ASN A 432 -12.93 -7.42 -3.88
C ASN A 432 -11.92 -6.32 -4.27
N VAL A 433 -11.82 -5.27 -3.44
CA VAL A 433 -10.89 -4.17 -3.67
C VAL A 433 -9.44 -4.65 -3.58
N THR A 434 -9.09 -5.49 -2.59
CA THR A 434 -7.75 -6.05 -2.44
C THR A 434 -7.34 -6.91 -3.63
N VAL A 435 -8.22 -7.80 -4.10
CA VAL A 435 -7.97 -8.63 -5.29
C VAL A 435 -7.73 -7.74 -6.51
N MET A 436 -8.58 -6.74 -6.73
CA MET A 436 -8.45 -5.81 -7.84
C MET A 436 -7.14 -5.02 -7.78
N GLN A 437 -6.80 -4.46 -6.62
CA GLN A 437 -5.57 -3.70 -6.39
C GLN A 437 -4.32 -4.53 -6.65
N PHE A 438 -4.31 -5.79 -6.22
CA PHE A 438 -3.19 -6.70 -6.43
C PHE A 438 -2.91 -6.95 -7.92
N TYR A 439 -3.94 -7.34 -8.67
CA TYR A 439 -3.82 -7.60 -10.12
C TYR A 439 -3.52 -6.32 -10.91
N ILE A 440 -4.17 -5.21 -10.58
CA ILE A 440 -3.90 -3.92 -11.23
C ILE A 440 -2.48 -3.43 -10.88
N GLY A 441 -2.02 -3.58 -9.65
CA GLY A 441 -0.67 -3.23 -9.23
C GLY A 441 0.38 -4.02 -10.01
N GLY A 442 0.24 -5.34 -10.07
CA GLY A 442 1.15 -6.19 -10.85
C GLY A 442 1.12 -5.88 -12.35
N GLY A 443 -0.07 -5.69 -12.93
CA GLY A 443 -0.20 -5.33 -14.35
C GLY A 443 0.36 -3.94 -14.68
N ALA A 444 0.05 -2.93 -13.86
CA ALA A 444 0.53 -1.57 -14.01
C ALA A 444 2.06 -1.50 -13.87
N MET A 445 2.65 -2.28 -12.97
CA MET A 445 4.10 -2.37 -12.83
C MET A 445 4.74 -2.81 -14.15
N LEU A 446 4.27 -3.91 -14.76
CA LEU A 446 4.81 -4.39 -16.05
C LEU A 446 4.64 -3.34 -17.16
N LEU A 447 3.51 -2.65 -17.22
CA LEU A 447 3.26 -1.58 -18.19
C LEU A 447 4.22 -0.40 -18.00
N ILE A 448 4.43 0.04 -16.77
CA ILE A 448 5.32 1.16 -16.45
C ILE A 448 6.78 0.77 -16.67
N LEU A 449 7.16 -0.47 -16.35
CA LEU A 449 8.47 -1.01 -16.67
C LEU A 449 8.72 -1.04 -18.18
N ALA A 450 7.74 -1.48 -18.99
CA ALA A 450 7.84 -1.42 -20.44
C ALA A 450 8.01 0.03 -20.96
N LEU A 451 7.28 0.99 -20.38
CA LEU A 451 7.45 2.41 -20.68
C LEU A 451 8.83 2.93 -20.27
N MET A 452 9.30 2.59 -19.08
CA MET A 452 10.63 3.00 -18.60
C MET A 452 11.74 2.40 -19.46
N TYR A 453 11.61 1.14 -19.88
CA TYR A 453 12.51 0.47 -20.80
C TYR A 453 12.55 1.17 -22.17
N TRP A 454 11.38 1.60 -22.67
CA TRP A 454 11.29 2.44 -23.87
C TRP A 454 12.15 3.72 -23.74
N PHE A 455 12.08 4.37 -22.58
CA PHE A 455 12.88 5.53 -22.22
C PHE A 455 14.28 5.19 -21.68
N ASN A 456 14.74 3.94 -21.63
CA ASN A 456 16.06 3.60 -21.10
C ASN A 456 17.14 3.43 -22.20
N LYS A 457 16.82 2.80 -23.34
CA LYS A 457 17.78 2.60 -24.45
C LYS A 457 17.39 3.33 -25.74
N LEU A 458 18.37 3.89 -26.45
CA LEU A 458 18.19 4.59 -27.73
C LEU A 458 18.08 3.59 -28.89
N HIS A 459 18.98 2.61 -28.92
CA HIS A 459 18.95 1.49 -29.85
C HIS A 459 18.48 0.25 -29.10
N LYS A 460 17.48 -0.45 -29.65
CA LYS A 460 16.90 -1.65 -29.06
C LYS A 460 17.08 -2.81 -30.02
N THR A 461 17.45 -3.97 -29.51
CA THR A 461 17.50 -5.20 -30.30
C THR A 461 16.08 -5.75 -30.53
N LYS A 462 15.93 -6.69 -31.47
CA LYS A 462 14.64 -7.35 -31.73
C LYS A 462 14.12 -8.13 -30.52
N TYR A 463 15.02 -8.71 -29.72
CA TYR A 463 14.68 -9.44 -28.49
C TYR A 463 14.13 -8.51 -27.42
N GLU A 464 14.82 -7.39 -27.17
CA GLU A 464 14.40 -6.36 -26.21
C GLU A 464 13.06 -5.71 -26.58
N PHE A 465 12.75 -5.63 -27.88
CA PHE A 465 11.44 -5.19 -28.35
C PHE A 465 10.34 -6.23 -28.10
N GLY A 466 10.65 -7.52 -28.26
CA GLY A 466 9.76 -8.63 -27.94
C GLY A 466 9.41 -8.70 -26.45
N GLU A 467 10.41 -8.57 -25.58
CA GLU A 467 10.27 -8.53 -24.11
C GLU A 467 9.33 -7.38 -23.67
N MET A 468 9.47 -6.21 -24.30
CA MET A 468 8.59 -5.07 -24.03
C MET A 468 7.14 -5.33 -24.44
N ILE A 469 6.91 -5.92 -25.63
CA ILE A 469 5.56 -6.30 -26.07
C ILE A 469 4.97 -7.33 -25.11
N ASN A 470 5.76 -8.32 -24.71
CA ASN A 470 5.34 -9.37 -23.79
C ASN A 470 4.86 -8.77 -22.45
N ARG A 471 5.65 -7.87 -21.85
CA ARG A 471 5.28 -7.13 -20.63
C ARG A 471 3.99 -6.32 -20.79
N VAL A 472 3.77 -5.70 -21.95
CA VAL A 472 2.53 -4.97 -22.23
C VAL A 472 1.32 -5.91 -22.30
N VAL A 473 1.45 -7.01 -23.04
CA VAL A 473 0.37 -8.01 -23.19
C VAL A 473 0.03 -8.65 -21.85
N VAL A 474 1.05 -9.12 -21.11
CA VAL A 474 0.87 -9.71 -19.78
C VAL A 474 0.30 -8.68 -18.80
N GLY A 475 0.79 -7.43 -18.84
CA GLY A 475 0.31 -6.34 -17.99
C GLY A 475 -1.18 -6.07 -18.16
N PHE A 476 -1.67 -5.95 -19.40
CA PHE A 476 -3.10 -5.83 -19.66
C PHE A 476 -3.89 -7.10 -19.29
N THR A 477 -3.32 -8.28 -19.54
CA THR A 477 -3.95 -9.56 -19.17
C THR A 477 -4.20 -9.64 -17.66
N LEU A 478 -3.22 -9.26 -16.84
CA LEU A 478 -3.36 -9.20 -15.38
C LEU A 478 -4.50 -8.27 -14.94
N MET A 479 -4.58 -7.06 -15.54
CA MET A 479 -5.65 -6.11 -15.22
C MET A 479 -7.04 -6.66 -15.58
N ILE A 480 -7.17 -7.30 -16.75
CA ILE A 480 -8.44 -7.92 -17.20
C ILE A 480 -8.82 -9.07 -16.26
N VAL A 481 -7.88 -9.93 -15.89
CA VAL A 481 -8.12 -11.04 -14.95
C VAL A 481 -8.57 -10.51 -13.59
N GLY A 482 -7.95 -9.44 -13.08
CA GLY A 482 -8.34 -8.81 -11.82
C GLY A 482 -9.77 -8.27 -11.85
N VAL A 483 -10.15 -7.57 -12.92
CA VAL A 483 -11.51 -7.06 -13.11
C VAL A 483 -12.51 -8.20 -13.27
N ALA A 484 -12.19 -9.22 -14.06
CA ALA A 484 -13.04 -10.40 -14.27
C ALA A 484 -13.25 -11.20 -12.98
N ALA A 485 -12.23 -11.33 -12.13
CA ALA A 485 -12.33 -12.00 -10.83
C ALA A 485 -13.33 -11.31 -9.89
N VAL A 486 -13.45 -9.97 -9.97
CA VAL A 486 -14.36 -9.18 -9.13
C VAL A 486 -15.78 -9.06 -9.72
N ILE A 487 -15.90 -8.93 -11.04
CA ILE A 487 -17.20 -8.86 -11.74
C ILE A 487 -17.87 -10.23 -11.81
N GLY A 488 -17.09 -11.31 -11.79
CA GLY A 488 -17.60 -12.68 -11.75
C GLY A 488 -18.57 -12.93 -10.61
N ASN A 489 -19.27 -14.08 -10.67
CA ASN A 489 -20.30 -14.45 -9.71
C ASN A 489 -19.85 -14.17 -8.25
N LYS A 490 -20.55 -13.27 -7.55
CA LYS A 490 -20.18 -12.80 -6.20
C LYS A 490 -20.56 -13.78 -5.07
N THR A 491 -21.23 -14.88 -5.40
CA THR A 491 -21.63 -15.92 -4.43
C THR A 491 -20.43 -16.73 -3.91
N THR A 492 -20.63 -17.54 -2.88
CA THR A 492 -19.63 -18.45 -2.29
C THR A 492 -19.02 -19.45 -3.28
N ARG A 493 -19.71 -19.69 -4.41
CA ARG A 493 -19.27 -20.53 -5.54
C ARG A 493 -18.58 -19.74 -6.66
N GLY A 494 -18.39 -18.44 -6.46
CA GLY A 494 -17.76 -17.53 -7.41
C GLY A 494 -16.29 -17.81 -7.69
N LEU A 495 -15.81 -17.37 -8.85
CA LEU A 495 -14.42 -17.52 -9.30
C LEU A 495 -13.42 -17.04 -8.24
N LYS A 496 -13.66 -15.88 -7.62
CA LYS A 496 -12.77 -15.32 -6.58
C LYS A 496 -12.60 -16.24 -5.38
N PHE A 497 -13.68 -16.91 -4.95
CA PHE A 497 -13.66 -17.78 -3.79
C PHE A 497 -13.10 -19.15 -4.16
N GLN A 498 -13.43 -19.68 -5.32
CA GLN A 498 -12.87 -20.94 -5.80
C GLN A 498 -11.36 -20.82 -6.05
N ALA A 499 -10.94 -19.75 -6.74
CA ALA A 499 -9.55 -19.48 -7.11
C ALA A 499 -8.75 -18.74 -6.03
N SER A 500 -9.26 -18.56 -4.80
CA SER A 500 -8.58 -17.78 -3.73
C SER A 500 -7.12 -18.19 -3.50
N HIS A 501 -6.82 -19.48 -3.58
CA HIS A 501 -5.49 -20.06 -3.43
C HIS A 501 -4.61 -19.96 -4.69
N TRP A 502 -5.22 -19.65 -5.84
CA TRP A 502 -4.55 -19.43 -7.13
C TRP A 502 -4.31 -17.95 -7.44
N VAL A 503 -4.90 -17.02 -6.68
CA VAL A 503 -4.78 -15.57 -6.96
C VAL A 503 -3.31 -15.14 -7.06
N ILE A 504 -2.50 -15.47 -6.05
CA ILE A 504 -1.05 -15.16 -6.02
C ILE A 504 -0.29 -15.98 -7.07
N PRO A 505 -0.43 -17.33 -7.15
CA PRO A 505 0.24 -18.13 -8.19
C PRO A 505 -0.02 -17.69 -9.64
N ILE A 506 -1.22 -17.20 -9.97
CA ILE A 506 -1.53 -16.70 -11.31
C ILE A 506 -0.62 -15.51 -11.68
N VAL A 507 -0.39 -14.60 -10.73
CA VAL A 507 0.51 -13.46 -10.95
C VAL A 507 1.95 -13.92 -11.08
N VAL A 508 2.39 -14.90 -10.27
CA VAL A 508 3.73 -15.52 -10.42
C VAL A 508 3.93 -16.05 -11.83
N LEU A 509 3.00 -16.88 -12.31
CA LEU A 509 3.10 -17.50 -13.64
C LEU A 509 3.12 -16.45 -14.75
N LEU A 510 2.32 -15.39 -14.62
CA LEU A 510 2.28 -14.31 -15.59
C LEU A 510 3.56 -13.46 -15.56
N PHE A 511 4.14 -13.20 -14.38
CA PHE A 511 5.44 -12.52 -14.28
C PHE A 511 6.56 -13.33 -14.92
N VAL A 512 6.60 -14.65 -14.67
CA VAL A 512 7.55 -15.55 -15.34
C VAL A 512 7.32 -15.58 -16.85
N ALA A 513 6.07 -15.56 -17.29
CA ALA A 513 5.74 -15.52 -18.71
C ALA A 513 6.00 -14.16 -19.38
N SER A 514 6.30 -13.10 -18.60
CA SER A 514 6.60 -11.76 -19.12
C SER A 514 8.08 -11.53 -19.45
N GLU A 515 8.95 -12.40 -18.95
CA GLU A 515 10.31 -12.63 -19.44
C GLU A 515 10.26 -13.38 -20.78
#